data_AF-A0A2K3MLX3-F1
#
_entry.id   AF-A0A2K3MLX3-F1
#
_cell.length_a   1.000
_cell.length_b   1.000
_cell.length_c   1.000
_cell.angle_alpha   90.00
_cell.angle_beta   90.00
_cell.angle_gamma   90.00
#
_symmetry.space_group_name_H-M   'P 1'
#
loop_
_entity.id
_entity.type
_entity.pdbx_description
1 polymer ?
#
loop_
_entity_poly.entity_id
_entity_poly.type
_entity_poly.pdbx_seq_one_letter_code
_entity_poly.pdbx_strand_id
1 'polypeptide(L)' 'MLQISINRPERRNAFRPHTVKELIRAFNDARDDPSVGVIILTGKGTNAFCSGGDQALRTGDGYSDHENIGRLNVLDLQ' A
#
# COMPACT_ATOMS: atom_id res chain seq x y z
N MET A 1 18.86 -5.74 -3.30
CA MET A 1 17.80 -4.87 -3.89
C MET A 1 16.48 -5.63 -3.80
N LEU A 2 15.45 -5.00 -3.27
CA LEU A 2 14.11 -5.59 -3.08
C LEU A 2 13.07 -4.84 -3.92
N GLN A 3 12.12 -5.54 -4.52
CA GLN A 3 11.00 -4.93 -5.24
C GLN A 3 9.69 -5.21 -4.51
N ILE A 4 8.93 -4.15 -4.23
CA ILE A 4 7.59 -4.20 -3.64
C ILE A 4 6.61 -3.66 -4.67
N SER A 5 5.55 -4.42 -4.97
CA SER A 5 4.58 -4.05 -5.99
C SER A 5 3.16 -4.03 -5.43
N ILE A 6 2.47 -2.89 -5.55
CA ILE A 6 1.02 -2.86 -5.32
C ILE A 6 0.35 -3.64 -6.45
N ASN A 7 -0.35 -4.72 -6.12
CA ASN A 7 -0.89 -5.66 -7.10
C ASN A 7 -2.42 -5.57 -7.20
N ARG A 8 -2.91 -4.42 -7.68
CA ARG A 8 -4.34 -4.18 -7.96
C ARG A 8 -4.53 -3.48 -9.31
N PRO A 9 -4.00 -4.03 -10.41
CA PRO A 9 -3.96 -3.36 -11.71
C PRO A 9 -5.36 -2.99 -12.24
N GLU A 10 -6.38 -3.78 -11.90
CA GLU A 10 -7.78 -3.55 -12.25
C GLU A 10 -8.39 -2.29 -11.60
N ARG A 11 -7.76 -1.80 -10.52
CA ARG A 11 -8.10 -0.54 -9.86
C ARG A 11 -6.95 0.47 -9.92
N ARG A 12 -6.10 0.38 -10.95
CA ARG A 12 -4.94 1.27 -11.15
C ARG A 12 -4.05 1.34 -9.90
N ASN A 13 -3.92 0.22 -9.20
CA ASN A 13 -3.14 0.06 -7.98
C ASN A 13 -3.57 1.00 -6.84
N ALA A 14 -4.85 1.38 -6.79
CA ALA A 14 -5.39 2.15 -5.66
C ALA A 14 -5.18 1.40 -4.33
N PHE A 15 -4.68 2.09 -3.30
CA PHE A 15 -4.39 1.48 -2.01
C PHE A 15 -5.63 1.44 -1.10
N ARG A 16 -5.67 0.43 -0.23
CA ARG A 16 -6.67 0.24 0.83
C ARG A 16 -5.98 0.29 2.19
N PRO A 17 -6.71 0.33 3.33
CA PRO A 17 -6.07 0.22 4.64
C PRO A 17 -5.21 -1.05 4.74
N HIS A 18 -5.70 -2.19 4.24
CA HIS A 18 -4.93 -3.42 4.10
C HIS A 18 -3.61 -3.23 3.33
N THR A 19 -3.62 -2.55 2.18
CA THR A 19 -2.40 -2.30 1.39
C THR A 19 -1.38 -1.49 2.19
N VAL A 20 -1.82 -0.51 2.98
CA VAL A 20 -0.91 0.27 3.83
C VAL A 20 -0.29 -0.63 4.91
N LYS A 21 -1.07 -1.52 5.55
CA LYS A 21 -0.55 -2.50 6.51
C LYS A 21 0.50 -3.43 5.89
N GLU A 22 0.25 -3.92 4.67
CA GLU A 22 1.19 -4.75 3.93
C GLU A 22 2.49 -4.00 3.59
N LEU A 23 2.39 -2.74 3.16
CA LEU A 23 3.56 -1.91 2.87
C LEU A 23 4.39 -1.62 4.13
N ILE A 24 3.75 -1.31 5.27
CA ILE A 24 4.44 -1.13 6.56
C ILE A 24 5.23 -2.39 6.93
N ARG A 25 4.59 -3.56 6.83
CA ARG A 25 5.27 -4.83 7.10
C ARG A 25 6.46 -5.03 6.15
N ALA A 26 6.25 -4.89 4.84
CA ALA A 26 7.31 -5.10 3.85
C ALA A 26 8.49 -4.13 4.01
N PHE A 27 8.23 -2.88 4.41
CA PHE A 27 9.27 -1.90 4.69
C PHE A 27 10.02 -2.18 5.99
N ASN A 28 9.35 -2.69 7.03
CA ASN A 28 10.02 -3.14 8.25
C ASN A 28 10.89 -4.38 7.98
N ASP A 29 10.36 -5.38 7.27
CA ASP A 29 11.12 -6.57 6.87
C ASP A 29 12.37 -6.16 6.07
N ALA A 30 12.24 -5.20 5.15
CA ALA A 30 13.36 -4.67 4.37
C ALA A 30 14.36 -3.84 5.18
N ARG A 31 13.88 -3.11 6.20
CA ARG A 31 14.73 -2.31 7.12
C ARG A 31 15.63 -3.22 7.95
N ASP A 32 15.12 -4.38 8.36
CA ASP A 32 15.80 -5.31 9.25
C ASP A 32 16.65 -6.36 8.49
N ASP A 33 16.58 -6.38 7.14
CA ASP A 33 17.39 -7.26 6.29
C ASP A 33 18.67 -6.54 5.80
N PRO A 34 19.86 -6.88 6.33
CA PRO A 34 21.11 -6.24 5.95
C PRO A 34 21.54 -6.49 4.49
N SER A 35 20.91 -7.44 3.79
CA SER A 35 21.14 -7.68 2.36
C SER A 35 20.39 -6.69 1.45
N VAL A 36 19.43 -5.93 1.99
CA VAL A 36 18.60 -4.98 1.25
C VAL A 36 19.18 -3.57 1.34
N GLY A 37 19.95 -3.18 0.33
CA GLY A 37 20.46 -1.80 0.22
C GLY A 37 19.50 -0.80 -0.46
N VAL A 38 18.51 -1.27 -1.21
CA VAL A 38 17.59 -0.44 -2.02
C VAL A 38 16.24 -1.13 -2.15
N ILE A 39 15.16 -0.35 -2.02
CA ILE A 39 13.78 -0.76 -2.29
C ILE A 39 13.27 -0.07 -3.56
N ILE A 40 12.70 -0.86 -4.48
CA ILE A 40 11.90 -0.36 -5.61
C ILE A 40 10.43 -0.56 -5.25
N LEU A 41 9.73 0.54 -4.94
CA LEU A 41 8.28 0.55 -4.82
C LEU A 41 7.66 0.84 -6.18
N THR A 42 6.81 -0.08 -6.66
CA THR A 42 6.16 0.04 -7.98
C THR A 42 4.71 -0.45 -7.96
N GLY A 43 4.01 -0.28 -9.08
CA GLY A 43 2.67 -0.81 -9.32
C GLY A 43 2.72 -1.97 -10.31
N LYS A 44 1.86 -2.98 -10.15
CA LYS A 44 1.73 -4.04 -11.14
C LYS A 44 1.05 -3.52 -12.41
N GLY A 45 1.51 -4.01 -13.57
CA GLY A 45 0.97 -3.64 -14.88
C GLY A 45 1.61 -2.36 -15.43
N THR A 46 1.07 -1.86 -16.54
CA THR A 46 1.65 -0.73 -17.30
C THR A 46 0.84 0.56 -17.21
N ASN A 47 -0.37 0.51 -16.66
CA ASN A 47 -1.32 1.61 -16.72
C ASN A 47 -1.11 2.68 -15.65
N ALA A 48 -0.61 2.31 -14.46
CA ALA A 48 -0.42 3.23 -13.35
C ALA A 48 0.54 2.67 -12.30
N PHE A 49 1.33 3.55 -11.68
CA PHE A 49 2.03 3.23 -10.42
C PHE A 49 1.01 2.99 -9.29
N CYS A 50 0.26 4.03 -8.95
CA CYS A 50 -0.80 4.03 -7.93
C CYS A 50 -1.70 5.24 -8.16
N SER A 51 -3.01 5.06 -8.19
CA SER A 51 -3.97 6.16 -8.39
C SER A 51 -4.43 6.85 -7.10
N GLY A 52 -3.83 6.53 -5.95
CA GLY A 52 -4.22 7.05 -4.63
C GLY A 52 -5.12 6.08 -3.84
N GLY A 53 -5.86 6.60 -2.86
CA GLY A 53 -6.76 5.79 -2.03
C GLY A 53 -7.98 5.29 -2.80
N ASP A 54 -8.36 4.03 -2.58
CA ASP A 54 -9.49 3.38 -3.24
C ASP A 54 -10.82 4.02 -2.80
N GLN A 55 -11.34 4.95 -3.60
CA GLN A 55 -12.55 5.71 -3.30
C GLN A 55 -13.79 4.85 -3.09
N ALA A 56 -13.81 3.61 -3.61
CA ALA A 56 -14.93 2.70 -3.40
C ALA A 56 -15.06 2.23 -1.94
N LEU A 57 -14.00 2.39 -1.14
CA LEU A 57 -13.98 2.07 0.29
C LEU A 57 -14.12 3.30 1.19
N ARG A 58 -14.34 4.49 0.60
CA ARG A 58 -14.49 5.71 1.37
C ARG A 58 -15.89 5.78 1.97
N THR A 59 -15.96 5.93 3.30
CA THR A 59 -17.17 6.13 4.09
C THR A 59 -17.17 7.54 4.69
N GLY A 60 -18.17 7.87 5.52
CA GLY A 60 -18.22 9.15 6.24
C GLY A 60 -17.04 9.36 7.18
N ASP A 61 -16.48 8.27 7.73
CA ASP A 61 -15.42 8.31 8.74
C ASP A 61 -14.00 8.12 8.18
N GLY A 62 -13.86 7.90 6.87
CA GLY A 62 -12.57 7.67 6.23
C GLY A 62 -12.59 6.51 5.26
N TYR A 63 -11.61 5.60 5.33
CA TYR A 63 -11.59 4.38 4.52
C TYR A 63 -11.79 3.18 5.42
N SER A 64 -12.71 2.30 5.05
CA SER A 64 -13.02 1.07 5.78
C SER A 64 -12.82 -0.13 4.88
N ASP A 65 -12.12 -1.15 5.37
CA ASP A 65 -12.03 -2.47 4.72
C ASP A 65 -12.64 -3.56 5.62
N HIS A 66 -12.30 -4.83 5.39
CA HIS A 66 -12.86 -5.97 6.10
C HIS A 66 -12.70 -5.93 7.63
N GLU A 67 -11.78 -5.10 8.16
CA GLU A 67 -11.59 -4.98 9.61
C GLU A 67 -12.49 -3.92 10.25
N ASN A 68 -13.33 -3.20 9.48
CA ASN A 68 -14.23 -2.13 9.95
C ASN A 68 -13.53 -1.02 10.77
N ILE A 69 -12.20 -0.90 10.65
CA ILE A 69 -11.45 0.20 11.21
C ILE A 69 -11.56 1.34 10.20
N GLY A 70 -12.46 2.30 10.44
CA GLY A 70 -12.70 3.44 9.53
C GLY A 70 -11.55 4.43 9.38
N ARG A 71 -10.36 4.09 9.90
CA ARG A 71 -9.19 4.93 9.88
C ARG A 71 -8.17 4.37 8.91
N LEU A 72 -7.92 5.12 7.84
CA LEU A 72 -6.69 5.02 7.05
C LEU A 72 -5.88 6.28 7.33
N ASN A 73 -4.74 6.10 7.99
CA ASN A 73 -3.73 7.14 8.10
C ASN A 73 -2.50 6.71 7.29
N VAL A 74 -2.37 7.22 6.06
CA VAL A 74 -1.22 6.90 5.21
C VAL A 74 0.10 7.40 5.81
N LEU A 75 0.04 8.36 6.74
CA LEU A 75 1.22 8.87 7.45
C LEU A 75 1.85 7.81 8.37
N ASP A 76 1.13 6.73 8.70
CA ASP A 76 1.70 5.61 9.47
C ASP A 76 2.79 4.85 8.66
N LEU A 77 2.95 5.17 7.37
CA LEU A 77 4.01 4.65 6.50
C LEU A 77 5.34 5.43 6.63
N GLN A 78 5.34 6.62 7.26
CA GLN A 78 6.48 7.54 7.31
C GLN A 78 7.57 7.11 8.29
#